data_AF-A0A943UTS5-F1
#
_entry.id   AF-A0A943UTS5-F1
#
_cell.length_a   1.000
_cell.length_b   1.000
_cell.length_c   1.000
_cell.angle_alpha   90.00
_cell.angle_beta   90.00
_cell.angle_gamma   90.00
#
_symmetry.space_group_name_H-M   'P 1'
#
loop_
_entity.id
_entity.type
_entity.pdbx_description
1 polymer ?
#
loop_
_entity_poly.entity_id
_entity_poly.type
_entity_poly.pdbx_seq_one_letter_code
_entity_poly.pdbx_strand_id
1 'polypeptide(L)'
;MRIVRYLRQSKAAVALIVALLIVQAFADLSLPRYVSDLVDVGIQQGGVEDAAPEAFRADMFEKTLMMASEEDEGLIASSYDLQEDGTYRLNGRGERDRAELDEAVALPFAMAYFADKAAKDGLGAVADVGFDIDELHGAYEEGLVSKEDVLALADAAPSALSGVDDALVEQQAVMAAKAEYEQLGYDMGALQMRYLAKVGVRMLAVAALMTAVAIGVGYLASRTAAEIARNLRRRLFAKVLEFSDADVSKFSAASLITRGTNDIQQIQMVIVVLLRMVLYAPILAIGGILMVSRTNASMSWVIVVAVAAIFIVVGVLMALAMPKFKIMQALIDRVNLVSREMLSGLAVIRAFGRQGYEERRFDEANAALMRTQLFTNRVMTFMMPAMM
;
A
#
# COMPACT_ATOMS: atom_id res chain seq x y z
N MET A 1 25.08 -6.02 -16.31
CA MET A 1 25.95 -6.32 -15.14
C MET A 1 26.44 -7.76 -15.18
N ARG A 2 27.75 -8.03 -14.98
CA ARG A 2 28.31 -9.40 -14.95
C ARG A 2 27.73 -10.29 -13.83
N ILE A 3 27.20 -9.68 -12.76
CA ILE A 3 26.53 -10.36 -11.64
C ILE A 3 25.31 -11.17 -12.09
N VAL A 4 24.53 -10.67 -13.05
CA VAL A 4 23.35 -11.36 -13.60
C VAL A 4 23.71 -12.70 -14.24
N ARG A 5 24.93 -12.83 -14.78
CA ARG A 5 25.41 -14.10 -15.36
C ARG A 5 25.66 -15.17 -14.30
N TYR A 6 26.07 -14.78 -13.08
CA TYR A 6 26.24 -15.73 -11.98
C TYR A 6 24.90 -16.18 -11.40
N LEU A 7 23.90 -15.30 -11.37
CA LEU A 7 22.53 -15.65 -10.96
C LEU A 7 21.87 -16.68 -11.89
N ARG A 8 22.27 -16.75 -13.16
CA ARG A 8 21.81 -17.80 -14.09
C ARG A 8 22.19 -19.22 -13.68
N GLN A 9 23.12 -19.39 -12.75
CA GLN A 9 23.45 -20.71 -12.19
C GLN A 9 22.45 -21.13 -11.10
N SER A 10 21.66 -20.20 -10.57
CA SER A 10 20.71 -20.40 -9.47
C SER A 10 19.28 -19.99 -9.84
N LYS A 11 18.85 -20.27 -11.08
CA LYS A 11 17.55 -19.80 -11.61
C LYS A 11 16.35 -20.24 -10.77
N ALA A 12 16.36 -21.47 -10.26
CA ALA A 12 15.29 -22.00 -9.43
C ALA A 12 15.14 -21.21 -8.11
N ALA A 13 16.26 -20.91 -7.45
CA ALA A 13 16.27 -20.11 -6.23
C ALA A 13 15.78 -18.68 -6.49
N VAL A 14 16.22 -18.06 -7.60
CA VAL A 14 15.76 -16.72 -7.99
C VAL A 14 14.26 -16.70 -8.29
N ALA A 15 13.74 -17.68 -9.03
CA ALA A 15 12.32 -17.78 -9.33
C ALA A 15 11.48 -17.95 -8.06
N LEU A 16 11.95 -18.80 -7.12
CA LEU A 16 11.29 -18.99 -5.83
C LEU A 16 11.30 -17.69 -4.99
N ILE A 17 12.41 -16.97 -4.96
CA ILE A 17 12.50 -15.67 -4.28
C ILE A 17 11.50 -14.68 -4.89
N VAL A 18 11.42 -14.59 -6.23
CA VAL A 18 10.46 -13.70 -6.90
C VAL A 18 9.02 -14.08 -6.54
N ALA A 19 8.67 -15.36 -6.55
CA ALA A 19 7.34 -15.82 -6.15
C ALA A 19 7.01 -15.43 -4.71
N LEU A 20 7.95 -15.62 -3.78
CA LEU A 20 7.80 -15.20 -2.39
C LEU A 20 7.67 -13.67 -2.25
N LEU A 21 8.46 -12.90 -2.99
CA LEU A 21 8.35 -11.44 -3.00
C LEU A 21 6.99 -10.94 -3.53
N ILE A 22 6.37 -11.65 -4.48
CA ILE A 22 5.01 -11.34 -4.95
C ILE A 22 4.00 -11.59 -3.83
N VAL A 23 4.10 -12.71 -3.12
CA VAL A 23 3.25 -12.99 -1.95
C VAL A 23 3.44 -11.94 -0.87
N GLN A 24 4.70 -11.54 -0.61
CA GLN A 24 5.02 -10.50 0.37
C GLN A 24 4.41 -9.16 -0.05
N ALA A 25 4.56 -8.74 -1.31
CA ALA A 25 3.99 -7.49 -1.81
C ALA A 25 2.47 -7.47 -1.71
N PHE A 26 1.81 -8.58 -2.03
CA PHE A 26 0.36 -8.72 -1.87
C PHE A 26 -0.05 -8.58 -0.40
N ALA A 27 0.65 -9.24 0.52
CA ALA A 27 0.40 -9.12 1.96
C ALA A 27 0.58 -7.66 2.44
N ASP A 28 1.70 -7.01 2.09
CA ASP A 28 1.99 -5.61 2.43
C ASP A 28 0.90 -4.66 1.92
N LEU A 29 0.45 -4.85 0.67
CA LEU A 29 -0.57 -4.00 0.05
C LEU A 29 -1.99 -4.27 0.60
N SER A 30 -2.26 -5.46 1.14
CA SER A 30 -3.58 -5.79 1.71
C SER A 30 -3.81 -5.24 3.12
N LEU A 31 -2.75 -5.01 3.89
CA LEU A 31 -2.88 -4.54 5.28
C LEU A 31 -3.59 -3.18 5.43
N PRO A 32 -3.30 -2.14 4.62
CA PRO A 32 -4.04 -0.87 4.69
C PRO A 32 -5.54 -1.04 4.48
N ARG A 33 -5.96 -1.94 3.59
CA ARG A 33 -7.37 -2.24 3.37
C ARG A 33 -8.01 -2.79 4.64
N TYR A 34 -7.40 -3.78 5.30
CA TYR A 34 -7.96 -4.29 6.55
C TYR A 34 -7.99 -3.25 7.68
N VAL A 35 -7.06 -2.29 7.68
CA VAL A 35 -7.12 -1.15 8.62
C VAL A 35 -8.32 -0.25 8.31
N SER A 36 -8.58 0.03 7.03
CA SER A 36 -9.78 0.75 6.58
C SER A 36 -11.03 0.00 7.02
N ASP A 37 -11.14 -1.28 6.67
CA ASP A 37 -12.26 -2.15 7.01
C ASP A 37 -12.52 -2.17 8.53
N LEU A 38 -11.47 -2.21 9.36
CA LEU A 38 -11.60 -2.17 10.81
C LEU A 38 -12.22 -0.86 11.31
N VAL A 39 -11.85 0.27 10.72
CA VAL A 39 -12.38 1.59 11.10
C VAL A 39 -13.76 1.82 10.50
N ASP A 40 -13.90 1.71 9.18
CA ASP A 40 -15.09 2.07 8.43
C ASP A 40 -16.22 1.10 8.75
N VAL A 41 -15.99 -0.20 8.52
CA VAL A 41 -17.02 -1.23 8.77
C VAL A 41 -17.09 -1.57 10.26
N GLY A 42 -15.94 -1.81 10.87
CA GLY A 42 -15.89 -2.29 12.25
C GLY A 42 -16.28 -1.24 13.28
N ILE A 43 -15.83 0.01 13.16
CA ILE A 43 -16.09 1.04 14.18
C ILE A 43 -17.26 1.94 13.76
N GLN A 44 -17.24 2.49 12.54
CA GLN A 44 -18.26 3.47 12.12
C GLN A 44 -19.61 2.78 11.82
N GLN A 45 -19.61 1.68 11.06
CA GLN A 45 -20.83 0.96 10.66
C GLN A 45 -21.30 -0.08 11.68
N GLY A 46 -20.53 -0.34 12.74
CA GLY A 46 -20.91 -1.29 13.80
C GLY A 46 -20.84 -2.76 13.38
N GLY A 47 -20.02 -3.10 12.40
CA GLY A 47 -19.82 -4.46 11.89
C GLY A 47 -20.81 -4.88 10.80
N VAL A 48 -21.63 -3.95 10.30
CA VAL A 48 -22.52 -4.18 9.14
C VAL A 48 -21.71 -3.94 7.87
N GLU A 49 -21.42 -5.01 7.14
CA GLU A 49 -20.57 -4.97 5.93
C GLU A 49 -21.34 -4.48 4.69
N ASP A 50 -22.63 -4.83 4.60
CA ASP A 50 -23.40 -4.80 3.36
C ASP A 50 -24.63 -3.87 3.48
N ALA A 51 -25.02 -3.26 2.36
CA ALA A 51 -26.21 -2.41 2.28
C ALA A 51 -27.50 -3.25 2.39
N ALA A 52 -27.52 -4.43 1.78
CA ALA A 52 -28.62 -5.37 1.88
C ALA A 52 -28.55 -6.11 3.24
N PRO A 53 -29.51 -5.95 4.17
CA PRO A 53 -29.44 -6.63 5.46
C PRO A 53 -29.67 -8.15 5.32
N GLU A 54 -29.17 -8.95 6.25
CA GLU A 54 -29.41 -10.41 6.34
C GLU A 54 -30.88 -10.71 6.64
N ALA A 55 -31.58 -9.78 7.29
CA ALA A 55 -32.98 -9.89 7.65
C ALA A 55 -33.68 -8.53 7.58
N PHE A 56 -34.92 -8.54 7.10
CA PHE A 56 -35.84 -7.41 7.08
C PHE A 56 -37.11 -7.72 7.89
N ARG A 57 -37.69 -6.71 8.54
CA ARG A 57 -39.10 -6.76 8.93
C ARG A 57 -39.97 -6.65 7.69
N ALA A 58 -41.11 -7.35 7.67
CA ALA A 58 -42.03 -7.36 6.53
C ALA A 58 -42.39 -5.95 6.03
N ASP A 59 -42.77 -5.06 6.96
CA ASP A 59 -43.11 -3.66 6.66
C ASP A 59 -41.98 -2.92 5.91
N MET A 60 -40.74 -3.02 6.39
CA MET A 60 -39.60 -2.35 5.75
C MET A 60 -39.23 -2.99 4.41
N PHE A 61 -39.37 -4.32 4.29
CA PHE A 61 -39.12 -5.04 3.05
C PHE A 61 -40.09 -4.60 1.95
N GLU A 62 -41.38 -4.52 2.27
CA GLU A 62 -42.44 -4.11 1.33
C GLU A 62 -42.27 -2.65 0.90
N LYS A 63 -41.97 -1.74 1.84
CA LYS A 63 -41.63 -0.34 1.54
C LYS A 63 -40.38 -0.22 0.64
N THR A 64 -39.39 -1.09 0.83
CA THR A 64 -38.19 -1.12 0.00
C THR A 64 -38.51 -1.60 -1.43
N LEU A 65 -39.33 -2.65 -1.59
CA LEU A 65 -39.77 -3.12 -2.90
C LEU A 65 -40.63 -2.09 -3.65
N MET A 66 -41.46 -1.34 -2.93
CA MET A 66 -42.26 -0.24 -3.48
C MET A 66 -41.36 0.83 -4.10
N MET A 67 -40.21 1.14 -3.48
CA MET A 67 -39.27 2.15 -3.95
C MET A 67 -38.22 1.63 -4.94
N ALA A 68 -38.10 0.32 -5.12
CA ALA A 68 -37.17 -0.28 -6.07
C ALA A 68 -37.66 -0.12 -7.51
N SER A 69 -36.75 -0.04 -8.49
CA SER A 69 -37.13 -0.09 -9.91
C SER A 69 -37.81 -1.43 -10.24
N GLU A 70 -38.52 -1.54 -11.37
CA GLU A 70 -39.09 -2.83 -11.80
C GLU A 70 -38.01 -3.90 -12.04
N GLU A 71 -36.81 -3.48 -12.43
CA GLU A 71 -35.66 -4.38 -12.65
C GLU A 71 -35.09 -4.88 -11.31
N ASP A 72 -34.89 -3.97 -10.35
CA ASP A 72 -34.32 -4.27 -9.04
C ASP A 72 -35.30 -5.03 -8.14
N GLU A 73 -36.60 -4.72 -8.20
CA GLU A 73 -37.63 -5.38 -7.38
C GLU A 73 -37.60 -6.90 -7.54
N GLY A 74 -37.46 -7.40 -8.78
CA GLY A 74 -37.37 -8.84 -9.05
C GLY A 74 -36.13 -9.48 -8.43
N LEU A 75 -35.00 -8.76 -8.46
CA LEU A 75 -33.75 -9.22 -7.84
C LEU A 75 -33.88 -9.25 -6.32
N ILE A 76 -34.39 -8.19 -5.70
CA ILE A 76 -34.58 -8.06 -4.25
C ILE A 76 -35.59 -9.11 -3.77
N ALA A 77 -36.78 -9.18 -4.36
CA ALA A 77 -37.83 -10.11 -3.96
C ALA A 77 -37.39 -11.58 -4.05
N SER A 78 -36.59 -11.93 -5.06
CA SER A 78 -36.10 -13.31 -5.23
C SER A 78 -34.87 -13.66 -4.36
N SER A 79 -34.30 -12.67 -3.67
CA SER A 79 -33.11 -12.82 -2.81
C SER A 79 -33.45 -13.02 -1.34
N TYR A 80 -34.73 -12.92 -0.96
CA TYR A 80 -35.20 -13.08 0.42
C TYR A 80 -36.37 -14.07 0.53
N ASP A 81 -36.36 -14.89 1.59
CA ASP A 81 -37.42 -15.83 1.90
C ASP A 81 -38.15 -15.41 3.19
N LEU A 82 -39.49 -15.35 3.14
CA LEU A 82 -40.32 -15.09 4.31
C LEU A 82 -40.23 -16.25 5.32
N GLN A 83 -39.89 -15.92 6.55
CA GLN A 83 -39.77 -16.86 7.66
C GLN A 83 -41.05 -16.96 8.49
N GLU A 84 -41.16 -17.99 9.32
CA GLU A 84 -42.31 -18.20 10.22
C GLU A 84 -42.49 -17.08 11.26
N ASP A 85 -41.43 -16.34 11.57
CA ASP A 85 -41.45 -15.20 12.49
C ASP A 85 -41.91 -13.88 11.84
N GLY A 86 -42.27 -13.91 10.54
CA GLY A 86 -42.72 -12.75 9.79
C GLY A 86 -41.57 -11.87 9.28
N THR A 87 -40.31 -12.31 9.38
CA THR A 87 -39.15 -11.61 8.82
C THR A 87 -38.77 -12.18 7.46
N TYR A 88 -38.27 -11.33 6.57
CA TYR A 88 -37.65 -11.75 5.31
C TYR A 88 -36.17 -11.97 5.54
N ARG A 89 -35.65 -13.16 5.26
CA ARG A 89 -34.21 -13.47 5.42
C ARG A 89 -33.54 -13.73 4.09
N LEU A 90 -32.30 -13.26 3.98
CA LEU A 90 -31.48 -13.45 2.80
C LEU A 90 -31.31 -14.95 2.51
N ASN A 91 -31.58 -15.35 1.27
CA ASN A 91 -31.47 -16.73 0.82
C ASN A 91 -30.13 -16.99 0.10
N GLY A 92 -29.86 -18.25 -0.25
CA GLY A 92 -28.61 -18.63 -0.90
C GLY A 92 -28.41 -18.07 -2.33
N ARG A 93 -29.39 -17.38 -2.92
CA ARG A 93 -29.22 -16.57 -4.13
C ARG A 93 -28.69 -15.18 -3.76
N GLY A 94 -29.35 -14.52 -2.81
CA GLY A 94 -28.90 -13.22 -2.30
C GLY A 94 -27.47 -13.25 -1.75
N GLU A 95 -27.04 -14.34 -1.11
CA GLU A 95 -25.64 -14.52 -0.69
C GLU A 95 -24.64 -14.64 -1.85
N ARG A 96 -25.05 -15.23 -2.99
CA ARG A 96 -24.18 -15.42 -4.16
C ARG A 96 -24.05 -14.16 -4.98
N ASP A 97 -25.15 -13.43 -5.13
CA ASP A 97 -25.26 -12.24 -5.97
C ASP A 97 -25.20 -10.96 -5.11
N ARG A 98 -24.53 -11.04 -3.95
CA ARG A 98 -24.53 -10.02 -2.88
C ARG A 98 -24.16 -8.62 -3.36
N ALA A 99 -23.14 -8.50 -4.22
CA ALA A 99 -22.68 -7.21 -4.72
C ALA A 99 -23.72 -6.53 -5.63
N GLU A 100 -24.40 -7.31 -6.47
CA GLU A 100 -25.48 -6.81 -7.33
C GLU A 100 -26.71 -6.45 -6.50
N LEU A 101 -26.99 -7.26 -5.47
CA LEU A 101 -28.06 -7.00 -4.52
C LEU A 101 -27.81 -5.74 -3.67
N ASP A 102 -26.57 -5.49 -3.22
CA ASP A 102 -26.22 -4.30 -2.46
C ASP A 102 -26.46 -3.03 -3.27
N GLU A 103 -26.09 -3.03 -4.56
CA GLU A 103 -26.35 -1.92 -5.48
C GLU A 103 -27.87 -1.71 -5.69
N ALA A 104 -28.60 -2.80 -5.95
CA ALA A 104 -30.05 -2.76 -6.18
C ALA A 104 -30.85 -2.32 -4.94
N VAL A 105 -30.42 -2.73 -3.73
CA VAL A 105 -31.09 -2.41 -2.46
C VAL A 105 -30.72 -1.02 -1.94
N ALA A 106 -29.51 -0.51 -2.23
CA ALA A 106 -28.95 0.65 -1.55
C ALA A 106 -29.85 1.89 -1.58
N LEU A 107 -30.25 2.33 -2.77
CA LEU A 107 -31.11 3.52 -2.93
C LEU A 107 -32.53 3.30 -2.37
N PRO A 108 -33.29 2.27 -2.80
CA PRO A 108 -34.67 2.12 -2.34
C PRO A 108 -34.77 1.87 -0.84
N PHE A 109 -33.82 1.13 -0.26
CA PHE A 109 -33.82 0.88 1.18
C PHE A 109 -33.46 2.12 2.00
N ALA A 110 -32.45 2.89 1.56
CA ALA A 110 -32.11 4.14 2.22
C ALA A 110 -33.31 5.11 2.20
N MET A 111 -33.96 5.25 1.05
CA MET A 111 -35.15 6.11 0.90
C MET A 111 -36.30 5.64 1.80
N ALA A 112 -36.60 4.34 1.80
CA ALA A 112 -37.66 3.77 2.64
C ALA A 112 -37.38 4.03 4.12
N TYR A 113 -36.13 3.81 4.57
CA TYR A 113 -35.73 4.04 5.94
C TYR A 113 -35.83 5.51 6.37
N PHE A 114 -35.31 6.44 5.57
CA PHE A 114 -35.33 7.85 5.94
C PHE A 114 -36.74 8.44 5.91
N ALA A 115 -37.60 8.00 4.98
CA ALA A 115 -38.99 8.41 4.93
C ALA A 115 -39.78 7.86 6.15
N ASP A 116 -39.59 6.60 6.50
CA ASP A 116 -40.19 5.96 7.69
C ASP A 116 -39.75 6.65 9.00
N LYS A 117 -38.46 6.96 9.10
CA LYS A 117 -37.91 7.69 10.26
C LYS A 117 -38.46 9.12 10.36
N ALA A 118 -38.55 9.84 9.24
CA ALA A 118 -39.08 11.20 9.22
C ALA A 118 -40.55 11.26 9.66
N ALA A 119 -41.37 10.29 9.20
CA ALA A 119 -42.76 10.15 9.63
C ALA A 119 -42.86 9.91 11.15
N LYS A 120 -42.05 8.99 11.70
CA LYS A 120 -42.06 8.61 13.12
C LYS A 120 -41.55 9.69 14.07
N ASP A 121 -40.59 10.51 13.66
CA ASP A 121 -40.05 11.59 14.50
C ASP A 121 -40.99 12.81 14.57
N GLY A 122 -42.15 12.79 13.89
CA GLY A 122 -43.12 13.89 13.88
C GLY A 122 -42.59 15.16 13.19
N LEU A 123 -41.44 15.05 12.51
CA LEU A 123 -40.96 16.02 11.55
C LEU A 123 -41.75 15.80 10.25
N GLY A 124 -43.02 16.22 10.24
CA GLY A 124 -43.80 16.26 9.01
C GLY A 124 -42.97 16.92 7.91
N ALA A 125 -42.80 16.22 6.79
CA ALA A 125 -42.03 16.65 5.62
C ALA A 125 -40.81 17.54 5.94
N VAL A 126 -39.82 17.04 6.71
CA VAL A 126 -38.49 17.67 6.71
C VAL A 126 -37.44 16.67 6.22
N ALA A 127 -37.49 16.43 4.93
CA ALA A 127 -36.34 16.47 4.02
C ALA A 127 -36.87 16.40 2.59
N ASP A 128 -37.72 17.34 2.17
CA ASP A 128 -38.10 17.56 0.76
C ASP A 128 -38.83 16.38 0.03
N VAL A 129 -38.94 15.18 0.61
CA VAL A 129 -39.60 14.01 -0.03
C VAL A 129 -41.12 14.19 -0.16
N GLY A 130 -41.76 15.00 0.70
CA GLY A 130 -43.13 15.49 0.47
C GLY A 130 -44.29 14.50 0.72
N PHE A 131 -44.03 13.27 1.17
CA PHE A 131 -45.07 12.27 1.47
C PHE A 131 -44.77 11.48 2.75
N ASP A 132 -45.82 11.06 3.44
CA ASP A 132 -45.75 10.06 4.51
C ASP A 132 -45.64 8.67 3.88
N ILE A 133 -44.61 7.90 4.25
CA ILE A 133 -44.36 6.60 3.61
C ILE A 133 -45.43 5.56 3.95
N ASP A 134 -46.06 5.65 5.12
CA ASP A 134 -47.14 4.72 5.52
C ASP A 134 -48.40 5.02 4.70
N GLU A 135 -48.72 6.31 4.49
CA GLU A 135 -49.84 6.72 3.62
C GLU A 135 -49.58 6.35 2.15
N LEU A 136 -48.35 6.55 1.66
CA LEU A 136 -47.97 6.20 0.29
C LEU A 136 -48.04 4.69 0.06
N HIS A 137 -47.52 3.90 0.99
CA HIS A 137 -47.56 2.44 0.91
C HIS A 137 -49.01 1.93 0.90
N GLY A 138 -49.87 2.46 1.77
CA GLY A 138 -51.31 2.12 1.75
C GLY A 138 -52.01 2.50 0.44
N ALA A 139 -51.72 3.67 -0.12
CA ALA A 139 -52.28 4.10 -1.40
C ALA A 139 -51.77 3.26 -2.58
N TYR A 140 -50.53 2.78 -2.51
CA TYR A 140 -49.95 1.85 -3.48
C TYR A 140 -50.61 0.47 -3.43
N GLU A 141 -50.81 -0.09 -2.24
CA GLU A 141 -51.50 -1.37 -2.05
C GLU A 141 -52.97 -1.35 -2.52
N GLU A 142 -53.65 -0.22 -2.31
CA GLU A 142 -55.03 0.00 -2.79
C GLU A 142 -55.11 0.29 -4.30
N GLY A 143 -53.97 0.41 -4.99
CA GLY A 143 -53.88 0.71 -6.42
C GLY A 143 -54.28 2.14 -6.78
N LEU A 144 -54.29 3.05 -5.79
CA LEU A 144 -54.58 4.48 -5.98
C LEU A 144 -53.37 5.24 -6.56
N VAL A 145 -52.16 4.73 -6.33
CA VAL A 145 -50.90 5.26 -6.83
C VAL A 145 -50.18 4.16 -7.59
N SER A 146 -49.73 4.43 -8.82
CA SER A 146 -48.97 3.45 -9.60
C SER A 146 -47.49 3.44 -9.19
N LYS A 147 -46.78 2.36 -9.49
CA LYS A 147 -45.32 2.29 -9.26
C LYS A 147 -44.56 3.39 -10.01
N GLU A 148 -45.03 3.75 -11.21
CA GLU A 148 -44.48 4.86 -11.99
C GLU A 148 -44.64 6.19 -11.25
N ASP A 149 -45.79 6.42 -10.59
CA ASP A 149 -46.01 7.60 -9.75
C ASP A 149 -45.10 7.61 -8.51
N VAL A 150 -44.91 6.46 -7.85
CA VAL A 150 -44.01 6.33 -6.70
C VAL A 150 -42.56 6.66 -7.08
N LEU A 151 -42.08 6.10 -8.18
CA LEU A 151 -40.72 6.35 -8.67
C LEU A 151 -40.56 7.81 -9.12
N ALA A 152 -41.57 8.39 -9.77
CA ALA A 152 -41.56 9.81 -10.12
C ALA A 152 -41.53 10.72 -8.88
N LEU A 153 -42.22 10.34 -7.80
CA LEU A 153 -42.16 11.02 -6.50
C LEU A 153 -40.78 10.87 -5.84
N ALA A 154 -40.17 9.68 -5.92
CA ALA A 154 -38.82 9.42 -5.43
C ALA A 154 -37.76 10.23 -6.20
N ASP A 155 -37.90 10.35 -7.53
CA ASP A 155 -37.03 11.16 -8.40
C ASP A 155 -37.25 12.66 -8.22
N ALA A 156 -38.50 13.08 -7.96
CA ALA A 156 -38.88 14.49 -7.78
C ALA A 156 -38.63 15.00 -6.36
N ALA A 157 -38.48 14.11 -5.37
CA ALA A 157 -38.02 14.46 -4.04
C ALA A 157 -36.69 15.21 -4.16
N PRO A 158 -36.61 16.49 -3.78
CA PRO A 158 -35.35 17.25 -3.81
C PRO A 158 -34.43 16.67 -2.74
N SER A 159 -33.74 15.61 -3.08
CA SER A 159 -32.99 14.92 -2.08
C SER A 159 -31.67 15.66 -1.85
N ALA A 160 -31.24 15.63 -0.60
CA ALA A 160 -29.83 15.62 -0.27
C ALA A 160 -29.08 14.40 -0.89
N LEU A 161 -29.69 13.67 -1.84
CA LEU A 161 -29.23 12.49 -2.59
C LEU A 161 -29.22 12.70 -4.13
N SER A 162 -29.85 13.74 -4.69
CA SER A 162 -30.04 13.93 -6.16
C SER A 162 -28.81 14.57 -6.86
N GLY A 163 -27.63 14.28 -6.34
CA GLY A 163 -26.32 14.71 -6.80
C GLY A 163 -25.21 14.05 -6.00
N VAL A 164 -25.54 12.91 -5.39
CA VAL A 164 -24.70 12.21 -4.43
C VAL A 164 -23.99 11.06 -5.12
N ASP A 165 -22.68 11.02 -4.91
CA ASP A 165 -21.81 9.91 -5.33
C ASP A 165 -22.36 8.58 -4.80
N ASP A 166 -22.38 7.52 -5.61
CA ASP A 166 -22.96 6.20 -5.27
C ASP A 166 -22.49 5.70 -3.89
N ALA A 167 -21.26 6.05 -3.51
CA ALA A 167 -20.65 5.73 -2.22
C ALA A 167 -21.41 6.29 -0.99
N LEU A 168 -22.04 7.47 -1.09
CA LEU A 168 -22.81 8.04 0.03
C LEU A 168 -24.22 7.43 0.11
N VAL A 169 -24.79 7.00 -1.02
CA VAL A 169 -26.03 6.20 -1.03
C VAL A 169 -25.77 4.86 -0.33
N GLU A 170 -24.69 4.18 -0.69
CA GLU A 170 -24.28 2.92 -0.06
C GLU A 170 -24.02 3.10 1.44
N GLN A 171 -23.31 4.16 1.86
CA GLN A 171 -23.08 4.46 3.27
C GLN A 171 -24.39 4.69 4.04
N GLN A 172 -25.36 5.35 3.42
CA GLN A 172 -26.67 5.60 3.99
C GLN A 172 -27.51 4.32 4.10
N ALA A 173 -27.47 3.45 3.09
CA ALA A 173 -28.12 2.15 3.11
C ALA A 173 -27.55 1.24 4.21
N VAL A 174 -26.23 1.23 4.41
CA VAL A 174 -25.59 0.52 5.52
C VAL A 174 -26.06 1.06 6.89
N MET A 175 -26.28 2.37 7.02
CA MET A 175 -26.88 2.93 8.23
C MET A 175 -28.34 2.49 8.43
N ALA A 176 -29.12 2.38 7.35
CA ALA A 176 -30.47 1.84 7.40
C ALA A 176 -30.45 0.35 7.82
N ALA A 177 -29.56 -0.46 7.24
CA ALA A 177 -29.37 -1.88 7.61
C ALA A 177 -29.03 -2.03 9.09
N LYS A 178 -28.13 -1.19 9.59
CA LYS A 178 -27.79 -1.14 11.02
C LYS A 178 -29.01 -0.87 11.90
N ALA A 179 -29.82 0.12 11.55
CA ALA A 179 -31.04 0.44 12.30
C ALA A 179 -32.12 -0.66 12.19
N GLU A 180 -32.17 -1.37 11.07
CA GLU A 180 -33.07 -2.51 10.89
C GLU A 180 -32.68 -3.67 11.80
N TYR A 181 -31.38 -3.99 11.92
CA TYR A 181 -30.89 -4.98 12.88
C TYR A 181 -31.19 -4.59 14.34
N GLU A 182 -31.05 -3.31 14.70
CA GLU A 182 -31.42 -2.81 16.03
C GLU A 182 -32.92 -3.04 16.32
N GLN A 183 -33.78 -2.79 15.33
CA GLN A 183 -35.23 -3.00 15.45
C GLN A 183 -35.62 -4.49 15.47
N LEU A 184 -34.87 -5.35 14.80
CA LEU A 184 -35.00 -6.80 14.88
C LEU A 184 -34.44 -7.39 16.20
N GLY A 185 -33.85 -6.57 17.07
CA GLY A 185 -33.34 -6.98 18.37
C GLY A 185 -31.98 -7.69 18.32
N TYR A 186 -31.20 -7.47 17.25
CA TYR A 186 -29.84 -8.01 17.14
C TYR A 186 -28.92 -7.33 18.17
N ASP A 187 -28.01 -8.11 18.76
CA ASP A 187 -26.95 -7.56 19.60
C ASP A 187 -25.85 -6.95 18.70
N MET A 188 -25.99 -5.65 18.44
CA MET A 188 -25.04 -4.89 17.63
C MET A 188 -23.62 -4.91 18.21
N GLY A 189 -23.48 -4.99 19.53
CA GLY A 189 -22.16 -5.10 20.17
C GLY A 189 -21.49 -6.44 19.86
N ALA A 190 -22.27 -7.53 19.89
CA ALA A 190 -21.78 -8.85 19.49
C ALA A 190 -21.47 -8.92 17.98
N LEU A 191 -22.30 -8.32 17.12
CA LEU A 191 -22.07 -8.24 15.67
C LEU A 191 -20.75 -7.51 15.37
N GLN A 192 -20.60 -6.32 15.95
CA GLN A 192 -19.39 -5.50 15.84
C GLN A 192 -18.15 -6.24 16.31
N MET A 193 -18.21 -6.87 17.49
CA MET A 193 -17.07 -7.59 18.06
C MET A 193 -16.68 -8.82 17.23
N ARG A 194 -17.66 -9.55 16.68
CA ARG A 194 -17.40 -10.67 15.77
C ARG A 194 -16.71 -10.21 14.49
N TYR A 195 -17.17 -9.11 13.91
CA TYR A 195 -16.53 -8.52 12.72
C TYR A 195 -15.10 -8.08 13.02
N LEU A 196 -14.89 -7.28 14.08
CA LEU A 196 -13.57 -6.82 14.51
C LEU A 196 -12.62 -7.99 14.80
N ALA A 197 -13.10 -9.05 15.45
CA ALA A 197 -12.31 -10.25 15.69
C ALA A 197 -11.95 -10.98 14.39
N LYS A 198 -12.90 -11.14 13.46
CA LYS A 198 -12.68 -11.76 12.13
C LYS A 198 -11.62 -10.99 11.33
N VAL A 199 -11.75 -9.67 11.22
CA VAL A 199 -10.78 -8.81 10.52
C VAL A 199 -9.44 -8.79 11.23
N GLY A 200 -9.43 -8.63 12.56
CA GLY A 200 -8.21 -8.63 13.37
C GLY A 200 -7.42 -9.94 13.26
N VAL A 201 -8.09 -11.09 13.28
CA VAL A 201 -7.46 -12.40 13.07
C VAL A 201 -6.91 -12.52 11.64
N ARG A 202 -7.64 -12.05 10.63
CA ARG A 202 -7.14 -12.00 9.23
C ARG A 202 -5.89 -11.13 9.13
N MET A 203 -5.86 -9.96 9.76
CA MET A 203 -4.68 -9.09 9.79
C MET A 203 -3.48 -9.78 10.44
N LEU A 204 -3.67 -10.41 11.60
CA LEU A 204 -2.60 -11.16 12.28
C LEU A 204 -2.09 -12.33 11.43
N ALA A 205 -2.98 -13.05 10.76
CA ALA A 205 -2.61 -14.14 9.86
C ALA A 205 -1.80 -13.64 8.66
N VAL A 206 -2.21 -12.53 8.04
CA VAL A 206 -1.48 -11.89 6.93
C VAL A 206 -0.11 -11.39 7.39
N ALA A 207 -0.02 -10.75 8.57
CA ALA A 207 1.24 -10.30 9.14
C ALA A 207 2.20 -11.46 9.48
N ALA A 208 1.66 -12.57 10.01
CA ALA A 208 2.44 -13.78 10.27
C ALA A 208 2.94 -14.43 8.96
N LEU A 209 2.09 -14.52 7.94
CA LEU A 209 2.46 -15.00 6.60
C LEU A 209 3.56 -14.12 5.99
N MET A 210 3.40 -12.81 6.03
CA MET A 210 4.39 -11.83 5.56
C MET A 210 5.74 -12.02 6.27
N THR A 211 5.72 -12.21 7.60
CA THR A 211 6.93 -12.47 8.39
C THR A 211 7.61 -13.77 7.96
N ALA A 212 6.85 -14.86 7.80
CA ALA A 212 7.37 -16.15 7.35
C ALA A 212 7.98 -16.06 5.93
N VAL A 213 7.30 -15.36 5.02
CA VAL A 213 7.77 -15.10 3.66
C VAL A 213 9.04 -14.25 3.67
N ALA A 214 9.10 -13.17 4.46
CA ALA A 214 10.28 -12.31 4.58
C ALA A 214 11.50 -13.08 5.12
N ILE A 215 11.29 -13.97 6.10
CA ILE A 215 12.34 -14.89 6.60
C ILE A 215 12.77 -15.85 5.49
N GLY A 216 11.82 -16.45 4.76
CA GLY A 216 12.10 -17.36 3.64
C GLY A 216 12.91 -16.71 2.53
N VAL A 217 12.53 -15.50 2.11
CA VAL A 217 13.27 -14.67 1.15
C VAL A 217 14.67 -14.36 1.67
N GLY A 218 14.78 -13.94 2.94
CA GLY A 218 16.07 -13.64 3.59
C GLY A 218 17.01 -14.84 3.60
N TYR A 219 16.50 -16.02 3.95
CA TYR A 219 17.25 -17.28 3.96
C TYR A 219 17.70 -17.68 2.55
N LEU A 220 16.78 -17.73 1.58
CA LEU A 220 17.08 -18.14 0.20
C LEU A 220 18.06 -17.17 -0.48
N ALA A 221 17.88 -15.87 -0.30
CA ALA A 221 18.78 -14.85 -0.85
C ALA A 221 20.18 -14.99 -0.24
N SER A 222 20.29 -15.15 1.08
CA SER A 222 21.57 -15.31 1.77
C SER A 222 22.29 -16.60 1.35
N ARG A 223 21.57 -17.72 1.25
CA ARG A 223 22.11 -19.01 0.82
C ARG A 223 22.61 -18.93 -0.63
N THR A 224 21.81 -18.36 -1.53
CA THR A 224 22.17 -18.19 -2.95
C THR A 224 23.39 -17.28 -3.11
N ALA A 225 23.44 -16.16 -2.39
CA ALA A 225 24.57 -15.24 -2.41
C ALA A 225 25.85 -15.91 -1.89
N ALA A 226 25.77 -16.64 -0.78
CA ALA A 226 26.90 -17.35 -0.19
C ALA A 226 27.45 -18.45 -1.12
N GLU A 227 26.58 -19.18 -1.81
CA GLU A 227 26.99 -20.18 -2.79
C GLU A 227 27.74 -19.56 -3.98
N ILE A 228 27.21 -18.45 -4.52
CA ILE A 228 27.87 -17.70 -5.61
C ILE A 228 29.23 -17.17 -5.13
N ALA A 229 29.30 -16.61 -3.93
CA ALA A 229 30.54 -16.11 -3.34
C ALA A 229 31.58 -17.23 -3.14
N ARG A 230 31.16 -18.41 -2.66
CA ARG A 230 32.01 -19.60 -2.53
C ARG A 230 32.58 -20.02 -3.88
N ASN A 231 31.74 -20.10 -4.91
CA ASN A 231 32.15 -20.50 -6.25
C ASN A 231 33.05 -19.45 -6.92
N LEU A 232 32.82 -18.15 -6.66
CA LEU A 232 33.70 -17.08 -7.12
C LEU A 232 35.07 -17.15 -6.44
N ARG A 233 35.10 -17.35 -5.11
CA ARG A 233 36.35 -17.48 -4.34
C ARG A 233 37.17 -18.66 -4.80
N ARG A 234 36.54 -19.82 -5.00
CA ARG A 234 37.21 -21.03 -5.51
C ARG A 234 37.85 -20.78 -6.88
N ARG A 235 37.13 -20.17 -7.82
CA ARG A 235 37.64 -19.88 -9.17
C ARG A 235 38.74 -18.82 -9.16
N LEU A 236 38.59 -17.78 -8.35
CA LEU A 236 39.62 -16.76 -8.22
C LEU A 236 40.90 -17.35 -7.62
N PHE A 237 40.78 -18.15 -6.56
CA PHE A 237 41.92 -18.82 -5.94
C PHE A 237 42.63 -19.77 -6.91
N ALA A 238 41.89 -20.61 -7.62
CA ALA A 238 42.46 -21.46 -8.66
C ALA A 238 43.19 -20.64 -9.73
N LYS A 239 42.62 -19.50 -10.14
CA LYS A 239 43.25 -18.64 -11.15
C LYS A 239 44.54 -17.97 -10.67
N VAL A 240 44.59 -17.57 -9.40
CA VAL A 240 45.78 -17.00 -8.77
C VAL A 240 46.92 -18.03 -8.69
N LEU A 241 46.60 -19.31 -8.45
CA LEU A 241 47.61 -20.37 -8.44
C LEU A 241 48.23 -20.65 -9.82
N GLU A 242 47.56 -20.26 -10.91
CA GLU A 242 48.08 -20.37 -12.29
C GLU A 242 48.94 -19.16 -12.71
N PHE A 243 49.04 -18.12 -11.87
CA PHE A 243 49.78 -16.91 -12.22
C PHE A 243 51.29 -17.14 -12.20
N SER A 244 51.97 -16.55 -13.18
CA SER A 244 53.43 -16.42 -13.15
C SER A 244 53.87 -15.35 -12.16
N ASP A 245 55.16 -15.34 -11.78
CA ASP A 245 55.72 -14.27 -10.94
C ASP A 245 55.57 -12.88 -11.59
N ALA A 246 55.59 -12.81 -12.93
CA ALA A 246 55.31 -11.57 -13.67
C ALA A 246 53.84 -11.10 -13.49
N ASP A 247 52.88 -12.01 -13.42
CA ASP A 247 51.47 -11.68 -13.16
C ASP A 247 51.25 -11.26 -11.69
N VAL A 248 51.90 -11.94 -10.74
CA VAL A 248 51.81 -11.62 -9.31
C VAL A 248 52.44 -10.25 -9.02
N SER A 249 53.56 -9.91 -9.64
CA SER A 249 54.17 -8.57 -9.53
C SER A 249 53.28 -7.49 -10.15
N LYS A 250 52.60 -7.78 -11.27
CA LYS A 250 51.65 -6.85 -11.90
C LYS A 250 50.44 -6.54 -11.03
N PHE A 251 49.87 -7.55 -10.36
CA PHE A 251 48.69 -7.34 -9.50
C PHE A 251 49.03 -7.03 -8.04
N SER A 252 50.24 -7.35 -7.57
CA SER A 252 50.65 -7.45 -6.16
C SER A 252 49.89 -8.50 -5.35
N ALA A 253 50.60 -9.20 -4.46
CA ALA A 253 49.98 -10.13 -3.52
C ALA A 253 48.89 -9.45 -2.66
N ALA A 254 49.12 -8.21 -2.22
CA ALA A 254 48.19 -7.45 -1.41
C ALA A 254 46.83 -7.22 -2.13
N SER A 255 46.85 -6.79 -3.40
CA SER A 255 45.61 -6.61 -4.16
C SER A 255 44.85 -7.92 -4.38
N LEU A 256 45.58 -9.01 -4.64
CA LEU A 256 44.98 -10.34 -4.81
C LEU A 256 44.28 -10.82 -3.52
N ILE A 257 44.86 -10.53 -2.35
CA ILE A 257 44.23 -10.79 -1.05
C ILE A 257 42.95 -9.98 -0.90
N THR A 258 42.96 -8.66 -1.18
CA THR A 258 41.76 -7.81 -1.09
C THR A 258 40.67 -8.28 -2.05
N ARG A 259 41.03 -8.64 -3.28
CA ARG A 259 40.10 -9.19 -4.28
C ARG A 259 39.51 -10.55 -3.88
N GLY A 260 40.29 -11.39 -3.19
CA GLY A 260 39.83 -12.71 -2.72
C GLY A 260 38.99 -12.70 -1.45
N THR A 261 39.03 -11.60 -0.70
CA THR A 261 38.35 -11.45 0.58
C THR A 261 37.24 -10.39 0.48
N ASN A 262 37.63 -9.12 0.57
CA ASN A 262 36.72 -7.97 0.65
C ASN A 262 35.82 -7.85 -0.58
N ASP A 263 36.36 -7.92 -1.79
CA ASP A 263 35.56 -7.74 -3.01
C ASP A 263 34.53 -8.87 -3.17
N ILE A 264 34.87 -10.11 -2.80
CA ILE A 264 33.93 -11.24 -2.82
C ILE A 264 32.82 -11.03 -1.79
N GLN A 265 33.14 -10.53 -0.60
CA GLN A 265 32.14 -10.19 0.41
C GLN A 265 31.22 -9.06 -0.07
N GLN A 266 31.75 -8.02 -0.71
CA GLN A 266 30.93 -6.96 -1.31
C GLN A 266 30.02 -7.51 -2.40
N ILE A 267 30.52 -8.38 -3.28
CA ILE A 267 29.69 -9.04 -4.30
C ILE A 267 28.58 -9.87 -3.64
N GLN A 268 28.88 -10.61 -2.57
CA GLN A 268 27.87 -11.36 -1.81
C GLN A 268 26.77 -10.43 -1.28
N MET A 269 27.15 -9.31 -0.66
CA MET A 269 26.21 -8.33 -0.13
C MET A 269 25.35 -7.71 -1.22
N VAL A 270 25.95 -7.35 -2.37
CA VAL A 270 25.20 -6.83 -3.53
C VAL A 270 24.18 -7.85 -4.03
N ILE A 271 24.52 -9.14 -4.07
CA ILE A 271 23.56 -10.18 -4.47
C ILE A 271 22.40 -10.27 -3.47
N VAL A 272 22.66 -10.21 -2.16
CA VAL A 272 21.59 -10.20 -1.13
C VAL A 272 20.67 -8.99 -1.31
N VAL A 273 21.23 -7.80 -1.45
CA VAL A 273 20.45 -6.56 -1.67
C VAL A 273 19.65 -6.64 -2.96
N LEU A 274 20.25 -7.17 -4.03
CA LEU A 274 19.58 -7.32 -5.32
C LEU A 274 18.38 -8.26 -5.21
N LEU A 275 18.57 -9.43 -4.60
CA LEU A 275 17.51 -10.44 -4.45
C LEU A 275 16.41 -10.04 -3.48
N ARG A 276 16.68 -9.17 -2.49
CA ARG A 276 15.71 -8.78 -1.45
C ARG A 276 15.04 -7.44 -1.71
N MET A 277 15.80 -6.40 -2.02
CA MET A 277 15.29 -5.03 -2.10
C MET A 277 15.07 -4.61 -3.54
N VAL A 278 16.06 -4.83 -4.41
CA VAL A 278 15.99 -4.37 -5.81
C VAL A 278 14.93 -5.13 -6.60
N LEU A 279 14.76 -6.43 -6.37
CA LEU A 279 13.65 -7.19 -6.98
C LEU A 279 12.30 -6.85 -6.35
N TYR A 280 12.25 -6.52 -5.06
CA TYR A 280 10.99 -6.23 -4.38
C TYR A 280 10.37 -4.90 -4.80
N ALA A 281 11.19 -3.84 -4.93
CA ALA A 281 10.73 -2.51 -5.29
C ALA A 281 9.83 -2.45 -6.55
N PRO A 282 10.19 -3.03 -7.72
CA PRO A 282 9.33 -3.04 -8.89
C PRO A 282 8.09 -3.92 -8.71
N ILE A 283 8.18 -5.03 -7.97
CA ILE A 283 7.02 -5.90 -7.68
C ILE A 283 5.99 -5.13 -6.86
N LEU A 284 6.43 -4.44 -5.82
CA LEU A 284 5.58 -3.60 -4.97
C LEU A 284 4.99 -2.43 -5.76
N ALA A 285 5.78 -1.76 -6.60
CA ALA A 285 5.31 -0.66 -7.44
C ALA A 285 4.22 -1.10 -8.43
N ILE A 286 4.43 -2.22 -9.13
CA ILE A 286 3.44 -2.78 -10.06
C ILE A 286 2.20 -3.23 -9.28
N GLY A 287 2.38 -3.92 -8.14
CA GLY A 287 1.27 -4.35 -7.29
C GLY A 287 0.41 -3.19 -6.79
N GLY A 288 1.04 -2.10 -6.34
CA GLY A 288 0.36 -0.90 -5.88
C GLY A 288 -0.45 -0.22 -6.98
N ILE A 289 0.14 -0.05 -8.18
CA ILE A 289 -0.56 0.52 -9.34
C ILE A 289 -1.77 -0.34 -9.72
N LEU A 290 -1.60 -1.66 -9.78
CA LEU A 290 -2.70 -2.59 -10.10
C LEU A 290 -3.82 -2.56 -9.07
N MET A 291 -3.49 -2.43 -7.78
CA MET A 291 -4.49 -2.36 -6.71
C MET A 291 -5.28 -1.06 -6.78
N VAL A 292 -4.60 0.08 -6.95
CA VAL A 292 -5.23 1.39 -7.10
C VAL A 292 -6.10 1.45 -8.36
N SER A 293 -5.65 0.87 -9.48
CA SER A 293 -6.42 0.90 -10.73
C SER A 293 -7.75 0.14 -10.63
N ARG A 294 -7.95 -0.68 -9.60
CA ARG A 294 -9.20 -1.39 -9.31
C ARG A 294 -10.11 -0.63 -8.35
N THR A 295 -9.63 0.44 -7.70
CA THR A 295 -10.42 1.30 -6.81
C THR A 295 -10.76 2.56 -7.60
N ASN A 296 -12.05 2.77 -7.93
CA ASN A 296 -12.63 3.92 -8.63
C ASN A 296 -11.63 4.89 -9.32
N ALA A 297 -11.55 4.76 -10.66
CA ALA A 297 -10.51 5.35 -11.50
C ALA A 297 -10.38 6.89 -11.43
N SER A 298 -11.34 7.61 -10.85
CA SER A 298 -11.38 9.07 -10.76
C SER A 298 -10.23 9.65 -9.91
N MET A 299 -9.69 8.91 -8.94
CA MET A 299 -8.61 9.36 -8.04
C MET A 299 -7.22 8.80 -8.41
N SER A 300 -7.14 7.87 -9.36
CA SER A 300 -5.87 7.20 -9.73
C SER A 300 -4.79 8.16 -10.26
N TRP A 301 -5.19 9.26 -10.91
CA TRP A 301 -4.25 10.26 -11.47
C TRP A 301 -3.48 11.03 -10.38
N VAL A 302 -4.04 11.16 -9.17
CA VAL A 302 -3.39 11.85 -8.04
C VAL A 302 -2.10 11.15 -7.66
N ILE A 303 -2.11 9.81 -7.66
CA ILE A 303 -0.92 9.00 -7.36
C ILE A 303 0.16 9.20 -8.43
N VAL A 304 -0.24 9.26 -9.71
CA VAL A 304 0.71 9.51 -10.81
C VAL A 304 1.39 10.88 -10.64
N VAL A 305 0.62 11.91 -10.28
CA VAL A 305 1.15 13.26 -9.99
C VAL A 305 2.09 13.23 -8.79
N ALA A 306 1.72 12.54 -7.70
CA ALA A 306 2.57 12.40 -6.50
C ALA A 306 3.90 11.70 -6.83
N VAL A 307 3.86 10.60 -7.59
CA VAL A 307 5.06 9.88 -8.04
C VAL A 307 5.94 10.78 -8.92
N ALA A 308 5.34 11.51 -9.87
CA ALA A 308 6.06 12.45 -10.71
C ALA A 308 6.73 13.58 -9.90
N ALA A 309 6.04 14.12 -8.91
CA ALA A 309 6.58 15.13 -7.99
C ALA A 309 7.80 14.59 -7.22
N ILE A 310 7.73 13.36 -6.68
CA ILE A 310 8.87 12.72 -6.01
C ILE A 310 10.06 12.55 -6.98
N PHE A 311 9.82 12.09 -8.20
CA PHE A 311 10.89 11.97 -9.21
C PHE A 311 11.55 13.31 -9.53
N ILE A 312 10.78 14.40 -9.62
CA ILE A 312 11.31 15.75 -9.84
C ILE A 312 12.18 16.17 -8.65
N VAL A 313 11.68 16.04 -7.42
CA VAL A 313 12.42 16.39 -6.19
C VAL A 313 13.73 15.62 -6.11
N VAL A 314 13.68 14.29 -6.25
CA VAL A 314 14.87 13.43 -6.22
C VAL A 314 15.81 13.76 -7.38
N GLY A 315 15.28 14.00 -8.58
CA GLY A 315 16.06 14.37 -9.76
C GLY A 315 16.83 15.67 -9.57
N VAL A 316 16.19 16.70 -9.02
CA VAL A 316 16.80 17.99 -8.69
C VAL A 316 17.88 17.81 -7.62
N LEU A 317 17.57 17.15 -6.50
CA LEU A 317 18.54 16.91 -5.42
C LEU A 317 19.77 16.14 -5.94
N MET A 318 19.57 15.11 -6.76
CA MET A 318 20.66 14.35 -7.37
C MET A 318 21.47 15.17 -8.37
N ALA A 319 20.83 16.01 -9.18
CA ALA A 319 21.52 16.90 -10.11
C ALA A 319 22.44 17.90 -9.37
N LEU A 320 22.04 18.38 -8.17
CA LEU A 320 22.87 19.24 -7.33
C LEU A 320 23.95 18.47 -6.56
N ALA A 321 23.62 17.30 -5.99
CA ALA A 321 24.50 16.55 -5.11
C ALA A 321 25.58 15.75 -5.85
N MET A 322 25.23 15.07 -6.96
CA MET A 322 26.15 14.17 -7.68
C MET A 322 27.44 14.83 -8.16
N PRO A 323 27.43 16.05 -8.72
CA PRO A 323 28.67 16.76 -9.08
C PRO A 323 29.57 17.00 -7.88
N LYS A 324 28.99 17.38 -6.73
CA LYS A 324 29.73 17.65 -5.48
C LYS A 324 30.27 16.36 -4.85
N PHE A 325 29.54 15.25 -4.93
CA PHE A 325 30.06 13.93 -4.54
C PHE A 325 31.31 13.53 -5.35
N LYS A 326 31.34 13.82 -6.66
CA LYS A 326 32.52 13.56 -7.48
C LYS A 326 33.71 14.44 -7.08
N ILE A 327 33.48 15.74 -6.85
CA ILE A 327 34.53 16.67 -6.40
C ILE A 327 35.07 16.27 -5.03
N MET A 328 34.20 15.81 -4.12
CA MET A 328 34.58 15.37 -2.78
C MET A 328 35.63 14.26 -2.83
N GLN A 329 35.56 13.33 -3.78
CA GLN A 329 36.59 12.28 -3.94
C GLN A 329 37.97 12.88 -4.28
N ALA A 330 38.03 13.81 -5.23
CA ALA A 330 39.29 14.48 -5.58
C ALA A 330 39.86 15.31 -4.41
N LEU A 331 39.00 15.90 -3.58
CA LEU A 331 39.41 16.64 -2.38
C LEU A 331 39.95 15.70 -1.29
N ILE A 332 39.33 14.52 -1.10
CA ILE A 332 39.84 13.48 -0.20
C ILE A 332 41.22 13.02 -0.66
N ASP A 333 41.41 12.78 -1.96
CA ASP A 333 42.71 12.40 -2.52
C ASP A 333 43.77 13.49 -2.27
N ARG A 334 43.40 14.76 -2.42
CA ARG A 334 44.30 15.89 -2.14
C ARG A 334 44.69 15.96 -0.66
N VAL A 335 43.73 15.80 0.26
CA VAL A 335 44.03 15.76 1.70
C VAL A 335 44.96 14.59 2.03
N ASN A 336 44.69 13.40 1.49
CA ASN A 336 45.53 12.23 1.67
C ASN A 336 46.96 12.40 1.11
N LEU A 337 47.09 13.08 -0.03
CA LEU A 337 48.39 13.42 -0.61
C LEU A 337 49.19 14.35 0.30
N VAL A 338 48.57 15.47 0.74
CA VAL A 338 49.22 16.44 1.63
C VAL A 338 49.65 15.78 2.94
N SER A 339 48.78 14.98 3.57
CA SER A 339 49.11 14.22 4.78
C SER A 339 50.31 13.30 4.57
N ARG A 340 50.36 12.59 3.45
CA ARG A 340 51.44 11.64 3.15
C ARG A 340 52.77 12.35 2.97
N GLU A 341 52.79 13.46 2.23
CA GLU A 341 53.99 14.29 2.02
C GLU A 341 54.48 14.93 3.32
N MET A 342 53.57 15.38 4.18
CA MET A 342 53.93 15.91 5.51
C MET A 342 54.54 14.83 6.42
N LEU A 343 53.97 13.63 6.44
CA LEU A 343 54.46 12.53 7.27
C LEU A 343 55.81 11.98 6.77
N SER A 344 55.98 11.79 5.46
CA SER A 344 57.26 11.33 4.89
C SER A 344 58.35 12.40 4.97
N GLY A 345 57.97 13.68 4.81
CA GLY A 345 58.87 14.83 4.84
C GLY A 345 59.11 15.43 6.23
N LEU A 346 58.59 14.83 7.31
CA LEU A 346 58.54 15.46 8.63
C LEU A 346 59.90 15.96 9.14
N ALA A 347 60.96 15.17 8.94
CA ALA A 347 62.32 15.55 9.33
C ALA A 347 62.82 16.78 8.56
N VAL A 348 62.56 16.83 7.26
CA VAL A 348 62.93 17.94 6.36
C VAL A 348 62.14 19.20 6.74
N ILE A 349 60.83 19.08 6.94
CA ILE A 349 59.95 20.19 7.32
C ILE A 349 60.42 20.82 8.64
N ARG A 350 60.79 20.00 9.63
CA ARG A 350 61.34 20.47 10.91
C ARG A 350 62.71 21.11 10.76
N ALA A 351 63.61 20.50 9.98
CA ALA A 351 64.96 21.03 9.75
C ALA A 351 64.94 22.42 9.10
N PHE A 352 63.95 22.69 8.23
CA PHE A 352 63.77 24.00 7.58
C PHE A 352 62.78 24.93 8.31
N GLY A 353 62.24 24.55 9.47
CA GLY A 353 61.29 25.37 10.24
C GLY A 353 59.99 25.70 9.50
N ARG A 354 59.54 24.81 8.60
CA ARG A 354 58.39 25.04 7.70
C ARG A 354 57.07 24.47 8.21
N GLN A 355 56.94 24.12 9.50
CA GLN A 355 55.73 23.50 10.03
C GLN A 355 54.47 24.33 9.77
N GLY A 356 54.49 25.63 10.10
CA GLY A 356 53.33 26.50 9.91
C GLY A 356 52.99 26.82 8.44
N TYR A 357 53.88 26.52 7.49
CA TYR A 357 53.56 26.56 6.06
C TYR A 357 52.77 25.32 5.64
N GLU A 358 53.24 24.14 6.04
CA GLU A 358 52.57 22.87 5.72
C GLU A 358 51.23 22.71 6.47
N GLU A 359 51.12 23.23 7.69
CA GLU A 359 49.85 23.28 8.42
C GLU A 359 48.79 24.10 7.66
N ARG A 360 49.16 25.28 7.16
CA ARG A 360 48.27 26.09 6.30
C ARG A 360 47.89 25.37 5.01
N ARG A 361 48.85 24.67 4.39
CA ARG A 361 48.60 23.87 3.18
C ARG A 361 47.61 22.74 3.42
N PHE A 362 47.69 22.09 4.59
CA PHE A 362 46.75 21.08 5.03
C PHE A 362 45.37 21.69 5.32
N ASP A 363 45.32 22.80 6.06
CA ASP A 363 44.07 23.50 6.39
C ASP A 363 43.31 23.94 5.15
N GLU A 364 43.99 24.42 4.10
CA GLU A 364 43.35 24.78 2.83
C GLU A 364 42.68 23.57 2.17
N ALA A 365 43.39 22.43 2.11
CA ALA A 365 42.85 21.20 1.54
C ALA A 365 41.68 20.67 2.37
N ASN A 366 41.80 20.71 3.70
CA ASN A 366 40.77 20.25 4.63
C ASN A 366 39.53 21.17 4.59
N ALA A 367 39.70 22.49 4.55
CA ALA A 367 38.60 23.44 4.46
C ALA A 367 37.84 23.36 3.13
N ALA A 368 38.53 23.02 2.02
CA ALA A 368 37.88 22.75 0.75
C ALA A 368 36.99 21.50 0.82
N LEU A 369 37.51 20.41 1.42
CA LEU A 369 36.75 19.18 1.67
C LEU A 369 35.54 19.45 2.58
N MET A 370 35.76 20.10 3.71
CA MET A 370 34.72 20.45 4.69
C MET A 370 33.57 21.23 4.05
N ARG A 371 33.88 22.30 3.28
CA ARG A 371 32.83 23.11 2.62
C ARG A 371 32.00 22.30 1.63
N THR A 372 32.65 21.44 0.84
CA THR A 372 31.96 20.58 -0.13
C THR A 372 31.09 19.54 0.57
N GLN A 373 31.58 18.97 1.67
CA GLN A 373 30.84 17.99 2.46
C GLN A 373 29.64 18.62 3.18
N LEU A 374 29.79 19.81 3.78
CA LEU A 374 28.68 20.54 4.39
C LEU A 374 27.59 20.91 3.38
N PHE A 375 27.98 21.38 2.19
CA PHE A 375 27.03 21.66 1.11
C PHE A 375 26.26 20.39 0.74
N THR A 376 26.97 19.29 0.48
CA THR A 376 26.37 18.02 0.05
C THR A 376 25.43 17.48 1.12
N ASN A 377 25.87 17.46 2.39
CA ASN A 377 25.05 17.01 3.51
C ASN A 377 23.80 17.87 3.68
N ARG A 378 23.90 19.21 3.60
CA ARG A 378 22.74 20.09 3.70
C ARG A 378 21.72 19.83 2.59
N VAL A 379 22.16 19.65 1.36
CA VAL A 379 21.27 19.26 0.24
C VAL A 379 20.59 17.92 0.54
N MET A 380 21.34 16.93 1.03
CA MET A 380 20.79 15.62 1.35
C MET A 380 19.88 15.62 2.59
N THR A 381 20.03 16.57 3.52
CA THR A 381 19.13 16.71 4.67
C THR A 381 17.69 17.03 4.23
N PHE A 382 17.51 17.74 3.11
CA PHE A 382 16.17 18.00 2.55
C PHE A 382 15.54 16.78 1.87
N MET A 383 16.29 15.69 1.64
CA MET A 383 15.78 14.51 0.93
C MET A 383 14.66 13.81 1.70
N MET A 384 14.84 13.54 3.00
CA MET A 384 13.82 12.85 3.79
C MET A 384 12.56 13.70 4.01
N PRO A 385 12.65 14.98 4.43
CA PRO A 385 11.47 15.83 4.64
C PRO A 385 10.70 16.18 3.37
N ALA A 386 11.32 16.12 2.19
CA ALA A 386 10.63 16.39 0.93
C ALA A 386 9.95 15.13 0.35
N MET A 387 10.26 13.94 0.88
CA MET A 387 9.61 12.68 0.48
C MET A 387 8.53 12.21 1.45
N MET A 388 8.59 12.62 2.72
CA MET A 388 7.50 12.48 3.70
C MET A 388 6.48 13.58 3.48
#